data_AF-B1YCZ2-F1
#
_entry.id   AF-B1YCZ2-F1
#
_cell.length_a   1.000
_cell.length_b   1.000
_cell.length_c   1.000
_cell.angle_alpha   90.00
_cell.angle_beta   90.00
_cell.angle_gamma   90.00
#
_symmetry.space_group_name_H-M   'P 1'
#
loop_
_entity.id
_entity.type
_entity.pdbx_description
1 polymer ?
#
loop_
_entity_poly.entity_id
_entity_poly.type
_entity_poly.pdbx_seq_one_letter_code
_entity_poly.pdbx_strand_id
1 'polypeptide(L)'
;MTKLLILAIVAVAAVSAMLPVENLVSDAYRPPPNKVVTPSGIAVVDAPLWLYFWRVTITLTALLFAAIVATFFTRSNARVRWTLAALSVSIAVFHYLTLLFTSSPPGYGIAIYPLFYTISVKGVTQVYLDIGQVLILYAVYNVYLANKLS
;
A
#
# COMPACT_ATOMS: atom_id res chain seq x y z
N MET A 1 -20.48 13.72 -1.00
CA MET A 1 -20.06 12.48 -0.31
C MET A 1 -18.61 12.11 -0.63
N THR A 2 -18.24 12.03 -1.91
CA THR A 2 -16.89 11.64 -2.37
C THR A 2 -15.77 12.54 -1.83
N LYS A 3 -15.98 13.87 -1.76
CA LYS A 3 -14.99 14.81 -1.20
C LYS A 3 -14.66 14.54 0.27
N LEU A 4 -15.66 14.20 1.09
CA LEU A 4 -15.47 13.92 2.52
C LEU A 4 -14.68 12.61 2.73
N LEU A 5 -14.99 11.59 1.93
CA LEU A 5 -14.25 10.31 1.95
C LEU A 5 -12.77 10.52 1.57
N ILE A 6 -12.50 11.30 0.54
CA ILE A 6 -11.13 11.63 0.12
C ILE A 6 -10.39 12.36 1.24
N LEU A 7 -11.00 13.38 1.84
CA LEU A 7 -10.40 14.12 2.96
C LEU A 7 -10.10 13.21 4.16
N ALA A 8 -11.03 12.30 4.50
CA ALA A 8 -10.82 11.33 5.58
C ALA A 8 -9.63 10.41 5.28
N ILE A 9 -9.53 9.89 4.05
CA ILE A 9 -8.40 9.03 3.65
C ILE A 9 -7.07 9.81 3.71
N VAL A 10 -7.04 11.06 3.25
CA VAL A 10 -5.84 11.91 3.33
C VAL A 10 -5.43 12.15 4.78
N ALA A 11 -6.38 12.47 5.66
CA ALA A 11 -6.12 12.68 7.08
C ALA A 11 -5.57 11.40 7.74
N VAL A 12 -6.20 10.25 7.47
CA VAL A 12 -5.72 8.95 7.97
C VAL A 12 -4.31 8.66 7.45
N ALA A 13 -4.03 8.89 6.17
CA ALA A 13 -2.70 8.68 5.60
C ALA A 13 -1.64 9.55 6.29
N ALA A 14 -1.93 10.84 6.53
CA ALA A 14 -1.00 11.74 7.21
C ALA A 14 -0.64 11.25 8.63
N VAL A 15 -1.65 10.82 9.41
CA VAL A 15 -1.43 10.27 10.76
C VAL A 15 -0.68 8.93 10.69
N SER A 16 -1.07 8.06 9.75
CA SER A 16 -0.51 6.71 9.62
C SER A 16 0.98 6.69 9.31
N ALA A 17 1.48 7.70 8.59
CA ALA A 17 2.91 7.83 8.29
C ALA A 17 3.79 7.88 9.57
N MET A 18 3.22 8.32 10.69
CA MET A 18 3.92 8.46 11.97
C MET A 18 3.63 7.32 12.96
N LEU A 19 2.71 6.40 12.63
CA LEU A 19 2.36 5.31 13.51
C LEU A 19 3.45 4.21 13.50
N PRO A 20 3.81 3.64 14.68
CA PRO A 20 4.77 2.54 14.78
C PRO A 20 4.12 1.20 14.40
N VAL A 21 3.70 1.07 13.14
CA VAL A 21 2.99 -0.12 12.64
C VAL A 21 3.91 -1.33 12.43
N GLU A 22 5.21 -1.18 12.60
CA GLU A 22 6.19 -2.27 12.54
C GLU A 22 5.82 -3.40 13.51
N ASN A 23 5.34 -3.03 14.71
CA ASN A 23 4.89 -3.95 15.75
C ASN A 23 3.62 -4.71 15.37
N LEU A 24 2.86 -4.26 14.36
CA LEU A 24 1.68 -4.97 13.87
C LEU A 24 2.04 -6.09 12.87
N VAL A 25 3.22 -6.01 12.29
CA VAL A 25 3.63 -6.90 11.18
C VAL A 25 4.53 -8.03 11.67
N SER A 26 5.21 -7.87 12.81
CA SER A 26 6.18 -8.84 13.30
C SER A 26 6.53 -8.62 14.76
N ASP A 27 6.46 -9.69 15.55
CA ASP A 27 6.87 -9.72 16.96
C ASP A 27 8.40 -9.87 17.12
N ALA A 28 9.13 -10.17 16.04
CA ALA A 28 10.58 -10.30 16.06
C ALA A 28 11.28 -8.93 16.19
N TYR A 29 12.37 -8.88 16.97
CA TYR A 29 13.27 -7.73 17.01
C TYR A 29 13.79 -7.44 15.60
N ARG A 30 13.25 -6.39 14.98
CA ARG A 30 13.70 -5.96 13.65
C ARG A 30 14.81 -4.93 13.79
N PRO A 31 15.90 -5.08 13.01
CA PRO A 31 16.86 -3.99 12.89
C PRO A 31 16.17 -2.72 12.38
N PRO A 32 16.74 -1.52 12.63
CA PRO A 32 16.14 -0.26 12.24
C PRO A 32 15.72 -0.28 10.76
N PRO A 33 14.53 0.25 10.42
CA PRO A 33 14.02 0.27 9.06
C PRO A 33 14.69 1.37 8.21
N ASN A 34 16.01 1.46 8.26
CA ASN A 34 16.83 2.52 7.67
C ASN A 34 17.56 2.08 6.39
N LYS A 35 17.05 1.04 5.71
CA LYS A 35 17.73 0.41 4.56
C LYS A 35 17.06 0.76 3.23
N VAL A 36 17.85 1.02 2.19
CA VAL A 36 17.40 1.25 0.80
C VAL A 36 18.24 0.44 -0.19
N VAL A 37 17.64 0.07 -1.32
CA VAL A 37 18.29 -0.69 -2.41
C VAL A 37 19.02 0.28 -3.34
N THR A 38 20.30 0.02 -3.64
CA THR A 38 21.15 0.85 -4.51
C THR A 38 21.86 0.00 -5.55
N PRO A 39 22.48 0.61 -6.58
CA PRO A 39 23.32 -0.14 -7.53
C PRO A 39 24.45 -0.94 -6.86
N SER A 40 24.97 -0.47 -5.72
CA SER A 40 26.04 -1.12 -4.97
C SER A 40 25.54 -2.15 -3.94
N GLY A 41 24.23 -2.26 -3.72
CA GLY A 41 23.63 -3.21 -2.78
C GLY A 41 22.61 -2.56 -1.84
N ILE A 42 22.69 -2.83 -0.54
CA ILE A 42 21.81 -2.22 0.46
C ILE A 42 22.59 -1.11 1.15
N ALA A 43 22.06 0.12 1.13
CA ALA A 43 22.62 1.26 1.85
C ALA A 43 21.77 1.61 3.08
N VAL A 44 22.41 2.21 4.08
CA VAL A 44 21.77 2.71 5.28
C VAL A 44 21.59 4.22 5.16
N VAL A 45 20.37 4.71 5.39
CA VAL A 45 20.01 6.13 5.29
C VAL A 45 19.16 6.55 6.47
N ASP A 46 19.39 7.76 6.97
CA ASP A 46 18.56 8.33 8.03
C ASP A 46 17.18 8.69 7.49
N ALA A 47 16.14 8.26 8.22
CA ALA A 47 14.73 8.54 7.93
C ALA A 47 14.30 8.27 6.46
N PRO A 48 14.36 7.02 5.96
CA PRO A 48 14.03 6.74 4.58
C PRO A 48 12.57 7.04 4.25
N LEU A 49 12.34 7.73 3.12
CA LEU A 49 11.01 8.11 2.66
C LEU A 49 10.06 6.91 2.47
N TRP A 50 10.58 5.75 2.03
CA TRP A 50 9.77 4.55 1.82
C TRP A 50 9.09 4.09 3.11
N LEU A 51 9.70 4.31 4.27
CA LEU A 51 9.16 3.87 5.55
C LEU A 51 7.83 4.56 5.83
N TYR A 52 7.74 5.86 5.59
CA TYR A 52 6.50 6.62 5.78
C TYR A 52 5.39 6.10 4.85
N PHE A 53 5.69 5.86 3.58
CA PHE A 53 4.72 5.31 2.63
C PHE A 53 4.31 3.88 2.96
N TRP A 54 5.26 3.07 3.44
CA TRP A 54 5.01 1.69 3.86
C TRP A 54 4.06 1.67 5.06
N ARG A 55 4.28 2.53 6.07
CA ARG A 55 3.41 2.63 7.24
C ARG A 55 1.97 2.97 6.84
N VAL A 56 1.80 3.95 5.94
CA VAL A 56 0.48 4.27 5.37
C VAL A 56 -0.13 3.07 4.66
N THR A 57 0.65 2.36 3.84
CA THR A 57 0.19 1.16 3.12
C THR A 57 -0.34 0.11 4.08
N ILE A 58 0.40 -0.19 5.16
CA ILE A 58 -0.01 -1.17 6.18
C ILE A 58 -1.30 -0.73 6.89
N THR A 59 -1.38 0.51 7.36
CA THR A 59 -2.58 0.99 8.06
C THR A 59 -3.81 0.96 7.16
N LEU A 60 -3.70 1.46 5.93
CA LEU A 60 -4.83 1.45 5.00
C LEU A 60 -5.22 0.02 4.61
N THR A 61 -4.26 -0.90 4.50
CA THR A 61 -4.55 -2.33 4.25
C THR A 61 -5.32 -2.95 5.41
N ALA A 62 -4.95 -2.67 6.66
CA ALA A 62 -5.69 -3.12 7.83
C ALA A 62 -7.12 -2.56 7.85
N LEU A 63 -7.29 -1.28 7.51
CA LEU A 63 -8.61 -0.65 7.40
C LEU A 63 -9.44 -1.24 6.25
N LEU A 64 -8.83 -1.55 5.11
CA LEU A 64 -9.50 -2.23 4.00
C LEU A 64 -9.97 -3.61 4.42
N PHE A 65 -9.14 -4.39 5.12
CA PHE A 65 -9.52 -5.71 5.62
C PHE A 65 -10.69 -5.61 6.61
N ALA A 66 -10.63 -4.69 7.56
CA ALA A 66 -11.73 -4.41 8.48
C ALA A 66 -13.02 -4.02 7.74
N ALA A 67 -12.92 -3.18 6.70
CA ALA A 67 -14.05 -2.77 5.88
C ALA A 67 -14.65 -3.95 5.09
N ILE A 68 -13.80 -4.83 4.52
CA ILE A 68 -14.25 -6.06 3.86
C ILE A 68 -15.00 -6.95 4.84
N VAL A 69 -14.44 -7.19 6.03
CA VAL A 69 -15.10 -7.98 7.08
C VAL A 69 -16.45 -7.37 7.48
N ALA A 70 -16.53 -6.05 7.64
CA ALA A 70 -17.77 -5.35 7.95
C ALA A 70 -18.86 -5.55 6.88
N THR A 71 -18.49 -5.82 5.62
CA THR A 71 -19.48 -6.10 4.56
C THR A 71 -20.19 -7.44 4.72
N PHE A 72 -19.68 -8.38 5.52
CA PHE A 72 -20.40 -9.61 5.85
C PHE A 72 -21.58 -9.37 6.79
N PHE A 73 -21.56 -8.27 7.54
CA PHE A 73 -22.58 -7.94 8.54
C PHE A 73 -23.54 -6.85 8.08
N THR A 74 -23.33 -6.27 6.90
CA THR A 74 -24.11 -5.13 6.41
C THR A 74 -24.47 -5.28 4.93
N ARG A 75 -25.68 -4.86 4.56
CA ARG A 75 -26.08 -4.85 3.14
C ARG A 75 -25.22 -3.84 2.38
N SER A 76 -24.46 -4.33 1.41
CA SER A 76 -23.63 -3.47 0.58
C SER A 76 -24.48 -2.52 -0.27
N ASN A 77 -24.15 -1.23 -0.24
CA ASN A 77 -24.76 -0.17 -1.05
C ASN A 77 -23.67 0.59 -1.82
N ALA A 78 -24.06 1.51 -2.70
CA ALA A 78 -23.13 2.29 -3.51
C ALA A 78 -22.05 3.00 -2.67
N ARG A 79 -22.40 3.52 -1.49
CA ARG A 79 -21.43 4.17 -0.57
C ARG A 79 -20.35 3.19 -0.11
N VAL A 80 -20.73 1.99 0.33
CA VAL A 80 -19.76 0.95 0.75
C VAL A 80 -18.82 0.59 -0.38
N ARG A 81 -19.34 0.42 -1.60
CA ARG A 81 -18.53 0.10 -2.78
C ARG A 81 -17.53 1.21 -3.12
N TRP A 82 -17.95 2.47 -3.09
CA TRP A 82 -17.05 3.61 -3.27
C TRP A 82 -15.96 3.68 -2.19
N THR A 83 -16.28 3.36 -0.94
CA THR A 83 -15.28 3.29 0.15
C THR A 83 -14.23 2.22 -0.12
N LEU A 84 -14.66 1.01 -0.49
CA LEU A 84 -13.73 -0.09 -0.82
C LEU A 84 -12.84 0.26 -2.02
N ALA A 85 -13.40 0.88 -3.05
CA ALA A 85 -12.65 1.33 -4.22
C ALA A 85 -11.61 2.41 -3.85
N ALA A 86 -12.01 3.43 -3.10
CA ALA A 86 -11.12 4.51 -2.70
C ALA A 86 -9.97 4.01 -1.83
N LEU A 87 -10.24 3.17 -0.83
CA LEU A 87 -9.20 2.54 -0.01
C LEU A 87 -8.22 1.74 -0.86
N SER A 88 -8.72 0.92 -1.79
CA SER A 88 -7.88 0.06 -2.64
C SER A 88 -6.95 0.89 -3.54
N VAL A 89 -7.46 1.96 -4.17
CA VAL A 89 -6.63 2.88 -4.96
C VAL A 89 -5.59 3.58 -4.09
N SER A 90 -5.97 4.07 -2.91
CA SER A 90 -5.03 4.73 -2.02
C SER A 90 -3.91 3.79 -1.54
N ILE A 91 -4.24 2.55 -1.18
CA ILE A 91 -3.23 1.54 -0.83
C ILE A 91 -2.29 1.29 -2.01
N ALA A 92 -2.81 1.14 -3.23
CA ALA A 92 -1.97 0.94 -4.42
C ALA A 92 -1.02 2.11 -4.65
N VAL A 93 -1.48 3.36 -4.51
CA VAL A 93 -0.63 4.56 -4.61
C VAL A 93 0.52 4.51 -3.60
N PHE A 94 0.21 4.29 -2.32
CA PHE A 94 1.25 4.25 -1.28
C PHE A 94 2.17 3.02 -1.40
N HIS A 95 1.65 1.89 -1.91
CA HIS A 95 2.46 0.72 -2.24
C HIS A 95 3.50 1.05 -3.31
N TYR A 96 3.10 1.69 -4.41
CA TYR A 96 4.04 2.08 -5.47
C TYR A 96 5.01 3.18 -5.03
N LEU A 97 4.58 4.13 -4.19
CA LEU A 97 5.52 5.08 -3.57
C LEU A 97 6.52 4.35 -2.68
N THR A 98 6.08 3.36 -1.91
CA THR A 98 6.99 2.51 -1.11
C THR A 98 8.03 1.86 -2.01
N LEU A 99 7.62 1.18 -3.08
CA LEU A 99 8.54 0.54 -4.02
C LEU A 99 9.50 1.56 -4.65
N LEU A 100 8.97 2.68 -5.14
CA LEU A 100 9.74 3.74 -5.77
C LEU A 100 10.88 4.24 -4.85
N PHE A 101 10.55 4.54 -3.59
CA PHE A 101 11.50 5.12 -2.63
C PHE A 101 12.30 4.08 -1.83
N THR A 102 11.95 2.79 -1.90
CA THR A 102 12.78 1.71 -1.35
C THR A 102 14.06 1.55 -2.18
N SER A 103 14.02 1.96 -3.45
CA SER A 103 15.18 2.04 -4.33
C SER A 103 15.80 3.45 -4.35
N SER A 104 17.12 3.53 -4.26
CA SER A 104 17.93 4.74 -4.35
C SER A 104 19.10 4.56 -5.34
N PRO A 105 19.11 5.29 -6.47
CA PRO A 105 18.03 6.16 -6.93
C PRO A 105 16.70 5.40 -7.18
N PRO A 106 15.56 6.10 -7.36
CA PRO A 106 14.29 5.44 -7.64
C PRO A 106 14.35 4.60 -8.92
N GLY A 107 13.84 3.36 -8.87
CA GLY A 107 13.84 2.39 -9.96
C GLY A 107 15.02 1.41 -9.97
N TYR A 108 16.02 1.58 -9.09
CA TYR A 108 17.14 0.64 -9.04
C TYR A 108 16.80 -0.64 -8.31
N GLY A 109 17.05 -1.78 -8.97
CA GLY A 109 16.78 -3.10 -8.39
C GLY A 109 15.30 -3.37 -8.18
N ILE A 110 14.38 -2.58 -8.74
CA ILE A 110 12.94 -2.87 -8.74
C ILE A 110 12.42 -2.78 -10.16
N ALA A 111 11.73 -3.82 -10.62
CA ALA A 111 11.03 -3.81 -11.90
C ALA A 111 9.58 -4.27 -11.71
N ILE A 112 8.64 -3.53 -12.30
CA ILE A 112 7.20 -3.77 -12.20
C ILE A 112 6.72 -4.40 -13.50
N TYR A 113 5.99 -5.51 -13.38
CA TYR A 113 5.38 -6.26 -14.47
C TYR A 113 3.89 -6.47 -14.18
N PRO A 114 3.09 -6.94 -15.15
CA PRO A 114 1.71 -7.34 -14.86
C PRO A 114 1.65 -8.45 -13.80
N LEU A 115 0.99 -8.18 -12.67
CA LEU A 115 0.76 -9.02 -11.49
C LEU A 115 1.99 -9.35 -10.64
N PHE A 116 3.20 -8.99 -11.05
CA PHE A 116 4.41 -9.26 -10.27
C PHE A 116 5.39 -8.10 -10.34
N TYR A 117 6.23 -7.99 -9.31
CA TYR A 117 7.41 -7.13 -9.34
C TYR A 117 8.62 -7.92 -8.86
N THR A 118 9.79 -7.50 -9.30
CA THR A 118 11.04 -8.13 -8.91
C THR A 118 11.89 -7.17 -8.11
N ILE A 119 12.53 -7.66 -7.05
CA ILE A 119 13.59 -6.94 -6.34
C ILE A 119 14.93 -7.63 -6.62
N SER A 120 15.89 -6.90 -7.15
CA SER A 120 17.23 -7.38 -7.52
C SER A 120 18.30 -6.72 -6.66
N VAL A 121 19.10 -7.53 -5.96
CA VAL A 121 20.21 -7.07 -5.12
C VAL A 121 21.41 -7.99 -5.34
N LYS A 122 22.56 -7.42 -5.74
CA LYS A 122 23.83 -8.15 -5.93
C LYS A 122 23.69 -9.43 -6.79
N GLY A 123 22.94 -9.36 -7.89
CA GLY A 123 22.73 -10.48 -8.81
C GLY A 123 21.69 -11.51 -8.36
N VAL A 124 21.10 -11.37 -7.17
CA VAL A 124 19.97 -12.18 -6.72
C VAL A 124 18.67 -11.43 -7.01
N THR A 125 17.75 -12.10 -7.70
CA THR A 125 16.43 -11.55 -8.04
C THR A 125 15.34 -12.32 -7.31
N GLN A 126 14.49 -11.62 -6.57
CA GLN A 126 13.30 -12.17 -5.91
C GLN A 126 12.06 -11.66 -6.62
N VAL A 127 11.08 -12.55 -6.81
CA VAL A 127 9.80 -12.25 -7.45
C VAL A 127 8.72 -12.17 -6.38
N TYR A 128 7.90 -11.13 -6.45
CA TYR A 128 6.78 -10.90 -5.53
C TYR A 128 5.49 -10.69 -6.32
N LEU A 129 4.37 -11.12 -5.74
CA LEU A 129 3.04 -10.77 -6.24
C LEU A 129 2.83 -9.25 -6.05
N ASP A 130 2.39 -8.57 -7.10
CA ASP A 130 2.04 -7.15 -7.05
C ASP A 130 0.62 -6.98 -6.48
N ILE A 131 0.55 -6.82 -5.15
CA ILE A 131 -0.69 -6.54 -4.44
C ILE A 131 -1.34 -5.22 -4.88
N GLY A 132 -0.55 -4.26 -5.38
CA GLY A 132 -1.06 -2.99 -5.89
C GLY A 132 -1.98 -3.22 -7.09
N GLN A 133 -1.60 -4.09 -8.02
CA GLN A 133 -2.44 -4.43 -9.18
C GLN A 133 -3.70 -5.20 -8.79
N VAL A 134 -3.59 -6.12 -7.82
CA VAL A 134 -4.76 -6.83 -7.28
C VAL A 134 -5.76 -5.83 -6.69
N LEU A 135 -5.28 -4.83 -5.95
CA LEU A 135 -6.11 -3.78 -5.37
C LEU A 135 -6.70 -2.84 -6.42
N ILE A 136 -5.97 -2.53 -7.49
CA ILE A 136 -6.51 -1.77 -8.63
C ILE A 136 -7.67 -2.54 -9.28
N LEU A 137 -7.51 -3.83 -9.53
CA LEU A 137 -8.59 -4.68 -10.08
C LEU A 137 -9.79 -4.72 -9.14
N TYR A 138 -9.55 -4.87 -7.83
CA TYR A 138 -10.61 -4.84 -6.83
C TYR A 138 -11.32 -3.48 -6.77
N ALA A 139 -10.60 -2.38 -6.97
CA ALA A 139 -11.19 -1.05 -7.07
C ALA A 139 -12.11 -0.93 -8.29
N VAL A 140 -11.65 -1.35 -9.47
CA VAL A 140 -12.44 -1.35 -10.71
C VAL A 140 -13.74 -2.15 -10.54
N TYR A 141 -13.65 -3.34 -9.93
CA TYR A 141 -14.81 -4.16 -9.63
C TYR A 141 -15.82 -3.44 -8.72
N ASN A 142 -15.34 -2.79 -7.66
CA ASN A 142 -16.23 -2.07 -6.74
C ASN A 142 -16.83 -0.81 -7.38
N VAL A 143 -16.10 -0.08 -8.23
CA VAL A 143 -16.66 1.05 -8.99
C VAL A 143 -17.78 0.57 -9.91
N TYR A 144 -17.56 -0.54 -10.63
CA TYR A 144 -18.58 -1.13 -11.49
C TYR A 144 -19.86 -1.48 -10.71
N LEU A 145 -19.73 -2.14 -9.55
CA LEU A 145 -20.88 -2.44 -8.71
C LEU A 145 -21.53 -1.20 -8.11
N ALA A 146 -20.76 -0.19 -7.73
CA ALA A 146 -21.30 1.06 -7.19
C ALA A 146 -22.22 1.74 -8.21
N ASN A 147 -21.82 1.79 -9.48
CA ASN A 147 -22.60 2.39 -10.57
C ASN A 147 -23.87 1.59 -10.90
N LYS A 148 -23.92 0.29 -10.60
CA LYS A 148 -25.14 -0.52 -10.73
C LYS A 148 -26.13 -0.32 -9.58
N LEU A 149 -25.67 0.21 -8.45
CA LEU A 149 -26.45 0.40 -7.23
C LEU A 149 -26.88 1.86 -7.02
N SER A 150 -26.46 2.77 -7.91
CA SER A 150 -26.74 4.21 -7.89
C SER A 150 -27.94 4.59 -8.74
#